data_AF-A0A954EH68-F1
#
_entry.id   AF-A0A954EH68-F1
#
_cell.length_a   1.000
_cell.length_b   1.000
_cell.length_c   1.000
_cell.angle_alpha   90.00
_cell.angle_beta   90.00
_cell.angle_gamma   90.00
#
_symmetry.space_group_name_H-M   'P 1'
#
loop_
_entity.id
_entity.type
_entity.pdbx_description
1 polymer ?
#
loop_
_entity_poly.entity_id
_entity_poly.type
_entity_poly.pdbx_seq_one_letter_code
_entity_poly.pdbx_strand_id
1 'polypeptide(L)'
;MKTRTCTTCPPARRGAALYLAVMGVSLLVSLLGLAGLKLVQLERHQIQQQNNRIAASQYAGTALALAKLKMQNDPNWRTTYANGVESPLYPLDSSGRGTISWRLVDTDGSLSDRDTNLKLLGIGRIGNAVQVSCVDLTVSNALEILNMAVHADGNFTNGSGKVLTVNGAPASSNILVNNGGNLTADVDTVSFSNTGTYTGTAVTDQDVKQMPVSNLFDEYVVLATELTYDGSIDKMLITPSVNQYDTPLNAQGLYYINTGSRGLDIKDSRIQGTLIIDAGTSTVSIGNNVLIEPADTGYATLLIRASAVYLEYDS
;
A
#
# COMPACT_ATOMS: atom_id res chain seq x y z
N MET A 1 70.09 -73.39 -79.21
CA MET A 1 70.41 -72.10 -78.55
C MET A 1 69.22 -71.15 -78.75
N LYS A 2 68.87 -70.38 -77.69
CA LYS A 2 67.82 -69.34 -77.58
C LYS A 2 66.39 -69.76 -77.23
N THR A 3 66.17 -69.79 -75.92
CA THR A 3 64.97 -69.35 -75.18
C THR A 3 64.40 -68.02 -75.69
N ARG A 4 63.06 -67.90 -75.72
CA ARG A 4 62.34 -66.61 -75.62
C ARG A 4 61.06 -66.76 -74.80
N THR A 5 61.11 -66.21 -73.60
CA THR A 5 60.01 -65.96 -72.66
C THR A 5 59.21 -64.73 -73.13
N CYS A 6 57.88 -64.81 -73.12
CA CYS A 6 56.97 -63.72 -73.50
C CYS A 6 56.53 -62.94 -72.26
N THR A 7 56.70 -61.62 -72.29
CA THR A 7 56.51 -60.66 -71.20
C THR A 7 55.03 -60.26 -71.06
N THR A 8 54.50 -60.33 -69.84
CA THR A 8 53.15 -59.87 -69.47
C THR A 8 53.08 -58.33 -69.42
N CYS A 9 52.02 -57.77 -69.99
CA CYS A 9 51.72 -56.34 -70.01
C CYS A 9 50.76 -55.97 -68.85
N PRO A 10 51.03 -54.95 -68.01
CA PRO A 10 50.16 -54.61 -66.89
C PRO A 10 48.96 -53.73 -67.34
N PRO A 11 47.73 -53.98 -66.86
CA PRO A 11 46.57 -53.16 -67.21
C PRO A 11 46.51 -51.84 -66.43
N ALA A 12 45.93 -50.83 -67.09
CA ALA A 12 45.88 -49.43 -66.69
C ALA A 12 45.05 -49.16 -65.40
N ARG A 13 45.67 -48.54 -64.40
CA ARG A 13 45.08 -48.19 -63.08
C ARG A 13 44.44 -46.79 -62.98
N ARG A 14 44.15 -46.11 -64.09
CA ARG A 14 43.75 -44.69 -64.07
C ARG A 14 42.28 -44.42 -63.65
N GLY A 15 41.40 -45.41 -63.71
CA GLY A 15 39.98 -45.25 -63.34
C GLY A 15 39.68 -45.27 -61.84
N ALA A 16 40.48 -46.01 -61.05
CA ALA A 16 40.23 -46.17 -59.61
C ALA A 16 40.49 -44.89 -58.81
N ALA A 17 41.49 -44.09 -59.20
CA ALA A 17 41.83 -42.85 -58.53
C ALA A 17 40.73 -41.78 -58.66
N LEU A 18 40.06 -41.69 -59.82
CA LEU A 18 38.96 -40.75 -60.06
C LEU A 18 37.73 -41.11 -59.20
N TYR A 19 37.37 -42.38 -59.11
CA TYR A 19 36.26 -42.84 -58.27
C TYR A 19 36.48 -42.53 -56.79
N LEU A 20 37.70 -42.74 -56.29
CA LEU A 20 38.05 -42.41 -54.90
C LEU A 20 38.01 -40.91 -54.65
N ALA A 21 38.48 -40.09 -55.61
CA ALA A 21 38.40 -38.64 -55.50
C ALA A 21 36.95 -38.15 -55.45
N VAL A 22 36.09 -38.65 -56.35
CA VAL A 22 34.67 -38.26 -56.39
C VAL A 22 33.91 -38.74 -55.14
N MET A 23 34.15 -39.97 -54.68
CA MET A 23 33.57 -40.45 -53.41
C MET A 23 34.07 -39.64 -52.20
N GLY A 24 35.36 -39.28 -52.17
CA GLY A 24 35.92 -38.47 -51.10
C GLY A 24 35.26 -37.08 -51.04
N VAL A 25 35.09 -36.44 -52.21
CA VAL A 25 34.43 -35.13 -52.30
C VAL A 25 32.94 -35.21 -51.95
N SER A 26 32.20 -36.23 -52.43
CA SER A 26 30.78 -36.37 -52.11
C SER A 26 30.53 -36.64 -50.63
N LEU A 27 31.39 -37.40 -49.97
CA LEU A 27 31.34 -37.61 -48.53
C LEU A 27 31.64 -36.33 -47.75
N LEU A 28 32.63 -35.54 -48.19
CA LEU A 28 32.93 -34.23 -47.59
C LEU A 28 31.77 -33.24 -47.71
N VAL A 29 31.16 -33.13 -48.90
CA VAL A 29 29.98 -32.27 -49.12
C VAL A 29 28.81 -32.72 -48.25
N SER A 30 28.60 -34.04 -48.11
CA SER A 30 27.54 -34.58 -47.26
C SER A 30 27.77 -34.27 -45.78
N LEU A 31 29.02 -34.37 -45.29
CA LEU A 31 29.38 -34.02 -43.91
C LEU A 31 29.17 -32.53 -43.62
N LEU A 32 29.54 -31.65 -44.55
CA LEU A 32 29.29 -30.21 -44.44
C LEU A 32 27.79 -29.90 -44.40
N GLY A 33 26.98 -30.58 -45.22
CA GLY A 33 25.52 -30.47 -45.19
C GLY A 33 24.92 -30.88 -43.85
N LEU A 34 25.36 -32.02 -43.29
CA LEU A 34 24.88 -32.51 -42.00
C LEU A 34 25.31 -31.60 -40.83
N ALA A 35 26.55 -31.10 -40.86
CA ALA A 35 27.05 -30.14 -39.87
C ALA A 35 26.22 -28.85 -39.87
N GLY A 36 25.89 -28.32 -41.05
CA GLY A 36 25.02 -27.14 -41.19
C GLY A 36 23.62 -27.36 -40.59
N LEU A 37 23.00 -28.52 -40.84
CA LEU A 37 21.69 -28.84 -40.27
C LEU A 37 21.72 -28.94 -38.74
N LYS A 38 22.80 -29.49 -38.15
CA LYS A 38 22.95 -29.58 -36.69
C LYS A 38 23.13 -28.21 -36.04
N LEU A 39 23.85 -27.31 -36.70
CA LEU A 39 24.01 -25.93 -36.24
C LEU A 39 22.66 -25.20 -36.18
N VAL A 40 21.84 -25.30 -37.23
CA VAL A 40 20.49 -24.70 -37.27
C VAL A 40 19.56 -25.27 -36.20
N GLN A 41 19.63 -26.58 -35.92
CA GLN A 41 18.86 -27.19 -34.83
C GLN A 41 19.27 -26.63 -33.47
N LEU A 42 20.57 -26.46 -33.24
CA LEU A 42 21.10 -25.90 -32.00
C LEU A 42 20.68 -24.43 -31.81
N GLU A 43 20.84 -23.60 -32.85
CA GLU A 43 20.41 -22.20 -32.83
C GLU A 43 18.89 -22.08 -32.57
N ARG A 44 18.08 -22.92 -33.22
CA ARG A 44 16.63 -22.94 -33.00
C ARG A 44 16.29 -23.28 -31.55
N HIS A 45 16.97 -24.25 -30.94
CA HIS A 45 16.76 -24.57 -29.53
C HIS A 45 17.17 -23.42 -28.61
N GLN A 46 18.28 -22.72 -28.91
CA GLN A 46 18.71 -21.56 -28.14
C GLN A 46 17.71 -20.40 -28.24
N ILE A 47 17.23 -20.08 -29.45
CA ILE A 47 16.23 -19.04 -29.67
C ILE A 47 14.93 -19.38 -28.94
N GLN A 48 14.48 -20.64 -28.98
CA GLN A 48 13.29 -21.07 -28.25
C GLN A 48 13.46 -20.92 -26.73
N GLN A 49 14.62 -21.29 -26.19
CA GLN A 49 14.90 -21.10 -24.76
C GLN A 49 14.94 -19.62 -24.36
N GLN A 50 15.51 -18.76 -25.22
CA GLN A 50 15.56 -17.32 -24.98
C GLN A 50 14.15 -16.70 -25.02
N ASN A 51 13.34 -17.07 -26.02
CA ASN A 51 11.95 -16.63 -26.12
C ASN A 51 11.13 -17.08 -24.90
N ASN A 52 11.31 -18.32 -24.44
CA ASN A 52 10.63 -18.83 -23.25
C ASN A 52 11.04 -18.07 -21.98
N ARG A 53 12.32 -17.69 -21.83
CA ARG A 53 12.76 -16.88 -20.69
C ARG A 53 12.14 -15.48 -20.68
N ILE A 54 12.11 -14.81 -21.83
CA ILE A 54 11.49 -13.48 -21.97
C ILE A 54 9.99 -13.56 -21.66
N ALA A 55 9.29 -14.54 -22.24
CA ALA A 55 7.87 -14.75 -21.99
C ALA A 55 7.59 -15.09 -20.51
N ALA A 56 8.40 -15.94 -19.87
CA ALA A 56 8.27 -16.23 -18.44
C ALA A 56 8.41 -14.96 -17.58
N SER A 57 9.33 -14.05 -17.94
CA SER A 57 9.50 -12.77 -17.22
C SER A 57 8.28 -11.87 -17.36
N GLN A 58 7.67 -11.79 -18.55
CA GLN A 58 6.43 -11.04 -18.74
C GLN A 58 5.29 -11.67 -17.94
N TYR A 59 5.20 -13.00 -17.91
CA TYR A 59 4.20 -13.73 -17.14
C TYR A 59 4.35 -13.52 -15.64
N ALA A 60 5.57 -13.45 -15.12
CA ALA A 60 5.82 -13.10 -13.72
C ALA A 60 5.30 -11.69 -13.38
N GLY A 61 5.48 -10.71 -14.28
CA GLY A 61 4.91 -9.37 -14.14
C GLY A 61 3.37 -9.37 -14.15
N THR A 62 2.76 -10.13 -15.06
CA THR A 62 1.30 -10.31 -15.10
C THR A 62 0.77 -10.98 -13.83
N ALA A 63 1.51 -11.95 -13.27
CA ALA A 63 1.18 -12.61 -12.02
C ALA A 63 1.11 -11.62 -10.85
N LEU A 64 2.07 -10.68 -10.77
CA LEU A 64 2.06 -9.61 -9.77
C LEU A 64 0.83 -8.70 -9.91
N ALA A 65 0.48 -8.31 -11.14
CA ALA A 65 -0.69 -7.47 -11.40
C ALA A 65 -2.00 -8.17 -11.01
N LEU A 66 -2.14 -9.45 -11.38
CA LEU A 66 -3.30 -10.25 -11.00
C LEU A 66 -3.40 -10.44 -9.49
N ALA A 67 -2.29 -10.72 -8.82
CA ALA A 67 -2.24 -10.87 -7.37
C ALA A 67 -2.67 -9.58 -6.65
N LYS A 68 -2.18 -8.41 -7.10
CA LYS A 68 -2.62 -7.11 -6.59
C LYS A 68 -4.12 -6.91 -6.74
N LEU A 69 -4.68 -7.21 -7.91
CA LEU A 69 -6.12 -7.11 -8.15
C LEU A 69 -6.92 -8.06 -7.24
N LYS A 70 -6.43 -9.28 -7.01
CA LYS A 70 -7.08 -10.24 -6.12
C LYS A 70 -7.07 -9.77 -4.66
N MET A 71 -5.95 -9.25 -4.19
CA MET A 71 -5.84 -8.70 -2.83
C MET A 71 -6.69 -7.44 -2.64
N GLN A 72 -6.80 -6.58 -3.66
CA GLN A 72 -7.67 -5.40 -3.60
C GLN A 72 -9.16 -5.76 -3.54
N ASN A 73 -9.57 -6.85 -4.20
CA ASN A 73 -10.97 -7.29 -4.22
C ASN A 73 -11.34 -8.24 -3.08
N ASP A 74 -10.39 -8.66 -2.24
CA ASP A 74 -10.62 -9.52 -1.08
C ASP A 74 -10.22 -8.78 0.21
N PRO A 75 -11.18 -8.18 0.95
CA PRO A 75 -10.91 -7.53 2.22
C PRO A 75 -10.23 -8.43 3.25
N ASN A 76 -10.39 -9.76 3.11
CA ASN A 76 -9.86 -10.77 4.00
C ASN A 76 -8.62 -11.46 3.43
N TRP A 77 -7.93 -10.88 2.43
CA TRP A 77 -6.82 -11.54 1.75
C TRP A 77 -5.74 -12.09 2.70
N ARG A 78 -5.52 -11.45 3.86
CA ARG A 78 -4.59 -11.90 4.91
C ARG A 78 -4.92 -13.24 5.54
N THR A 79 -6.20 -13.61 5.59
CA THR A 79 -6.65 -14.91 6.09
C THR A 79 -6.95 -15.90 4.96
N THR A 80 -7.29 -15.39 3.77
CA THR A 80 -7.46 -16.20 2.56
C THR A 80 -6.14 -16.81 2.07
N TYR A 81 -5.05 -16.05 2.12
CA TYR A 81 -3.72 -16.51 1.71
C TYR A 81 -2.87 -16.90 2.91
N ALA A 82 -1.95 -17.83 2.69
CA ALA A 82 -0.98 -18.27 3.70
C ALA A 82 0.43 -17.83 3.31
N ASN A 83 1.23 -17.43 4.31
CA ASN A 83 2.62 -17.06 4.10
C ASN A 83 3.39 -18.22 3.45
N GLY A 84 4.21 -17.89 2.44
CA GLY A 84 5.08 -18.86 1.76
C GLY A 84 4.34 -19.86 0.87
N VAL A 85 3.01 -19.81 0.78
CA VAL A 85 2.21 -20.73 -0.03
C VAL A 85 1.92 -20.12 -1.40
N GLU A 86 2.17 -20.92 -2.44
CA GLU A 86 1.88 -20.53 -3.81
C GLU A 86 0.37 -20.62 -4.10
N SER A 87 -0.17 -19.62 -4.80
CA SER A 87 -1.54 -19.62 -5.28
C SER A 87 -1.78 -20.78 -6.27
N PRO A 88 -3.05 -21.13 -6.53
CA PRO A 88 -3.39 -22.01 -7.65
C PRO A 88 -2.78 -21.51 -8.96
N LEU A 89 -2.49 -22.43 -9.88
CA LEU A 89 -1.97 -22.09 -11.20
C LEU A 89 -3.10 -21.53 -12.07
N TYR A 90 -2.90 -20.34 -12.62
CA TYR A 90 -3.81 -19.71 -13.56
C TYR A 90 -3.25 -19.82 -14.99
N PRO A 91 -3.96 -20.47 -15.93
CA PRO A 91 -3.57 -20.47 -17.33
C PRO A 91 -3.83 -19.09 -17.95
N LEU A 92 -2.88 -18.58 -18.74
CA LEU A 92 -3.02 -17.30 -19.45
C LEU A 92 -3.72 -17.41 -20.80
N ASP A 93 -3.68 -18.59 -21.41
CA ASP A 93 -4.33 -18.86 -22.68
C ASP A 93 -5.08 -20.19 -22.65
N SER A 94 -6.07 -20.33 -23.53
CA SER A 94 -6.84 -21.58 -23.70
C SER A 94 -5.98 -22.74 -24.21
N SER A 95 -4.79 -22.45 -24.74
CA SER A 95 -3.81 -23.46 -25.15
C SER A 95 -2.97 -24.02 -24.00
N GLY A 96 -3.10 -23.48 -22.78
CA GLY A 96 -2.40 -23.95 -21.58
C GLY A 96 -0.88 -23.87 -21.67
N ARG A 97 -0.33 -23.04 -22.58
CA ARG A 97 1.12 -23.04 -22.86
C ARG A 97 1.94 -22.40 -21.75
N GLY A 98 1.31 -21.59 -20.92
CA GLY A 98 1.95 -21.00 -19.75
C GLY A 98 0.97 -20.76 -18.62
N THR A 99 1.53 -20.80 -17.42
CA THR A 99 0.80 -20.59 -16.18
C THR A 99 1.45 -19.49 -15.37
N ILE A 100 0.62 -18.79 -14.61
CA ILE A 100 1.04 -17.82 -13.63
C ILE A 100 0.52 -18.21 -12.26
N SER A 101 1.26 -17.81 -11.24
CA SER A 101 0.86 -17.91 -9.84
C SER A 101 1.64 -16.89 -9.04
N TRP A 102 1.26 -16.68 -7.80
CA TRP A 102 1.96 -15.77 -6.90
C TRP A 102 2.10 -16.38 -5.52
N ARG A 103 2.96 -15.76 -4.71
CA ARG A 103 3.19 -16.12 -3.32
C ARG A 103 3.46 -14.86 -2.52
N LEU A 104 2.87 -14.81 -1.32
CA LEU A 104 3.18 -13.80 -0.32
C LEU A 104 4.25 -14.35 0.61
N VAL A 105 5.24 -13.52 0.93
CA VAL A 105 6.30 -13.87 1.88
C VAL A 105 6.42 -12.72 2.86
N ASP A 106 6.13 -13.01 4.12
CA ASP A 106 6.46 -12.16 5.24
C ASP A 106 7.70 -12.68 5.99
N THR A 107 8.40 -11.76 6.67
CA THR A 107 9.68 -12.00 7.34
C THR A 107 9.54 -12.78 8.64
N ASP A 108 8.46 -12.55 9.42
CA ASP A 108 8.19 -13.30 10.66
C ASP A 108 7.29 -14.51 10.42
N GLY A 109 6.63 -14.54 9.27
CA GLY A 109 5.91 -15.68 8.76
C GLY A 109 4.42 -15.67 9.06
N SER A 110 3.94 -14.60 9.69
CA SER A 110 2.55 -14.25 9.84
C SER A 110 2.14 -13.29 8.72
N LEU A 111 0.89 -13.41 8.23
CA LEU A 111 0.27 -12.37 7.39
C LEU A 111 -0.78 -11.59 8.17
N SER A 112 -0.95 -11.89 9.45
CA SER A 112 -2.08 -11.40 10.27
C SER A 112 -1.81 -10.04 10.91
N ASP A 113 -0.56 -9.62 10.96
CA ASP A 113 -0.06 -8.39 11.55
C ASP A 113 0.27 -7.34 10.50
N ARG A 114 0.70 -6.16 10.99
CA ARG A 114 1.02 -5.00 10.16
C ARG A 114 2.48 -5.12 9.71
N ASP A 115 2.69 -5.90 8.67
CA ASP A 115 4.02 -6.18 8.14
C ASP A 115 4.68 -4.92 7.60
N THR A 116 5.92 -4.67 8.03
CA THR A 116 6.77 -3.61 7.47
C THR A 116 7.52 -4.07 6.22
N ASN A 117 7.64 -5.38 6.00
CA ASN A 117 8.46 -5.98 4.95
C ASN A 117 7.76 -7.14 4.21
N LEU A 118 6.47 -6.97 3.88
CA LEU A 118 5.73 -7.96 3.10
C LEU A 118 6.24 -7.99 1.65
N LYS A 119 6.52 -9.18 1.11
CA LYS A 119 6.95 -9.38 -0.27
C LYS A 119 5.91 -10.13 -1.08
N LEU A 120 5.65 -9.63 -2.27
CA LEU A 120 4.84 -10.33 -3.27
C LEU A 120 5.74 -10.86 -4.38
N LEU A 121 5.72 -12.18 -4.56
CA LEU A 121 6.45 -12.87 -5.62
C LEU A 121 5.47 -13.33 -6.69
N GLY A 122 5.63 -12.83 -7.92
CA GLY A 122 4.92 -13.31 -9.09
C GLY A 122 5.77 -14.33 -9.84
N ILE A 123 5.19 -15.48 -10.16
CA ILE A 123 5.86 -16.61 -10.79
C ILE A 123 5.25 -16.86 -12.15
N GLY A 124 6.05 -16.76 -13.21
CA GLY A 124 5.67 -17.05 -14.59
C GLY A 124 6.32 -18.33 -15.09
N ARG A 125 5.53 -19.21 -15.71
CA ARG A 125 6.00 -20.49 -16.27
C ARG A 125 5.60 -20.64 -17.73
N ILE A 126 6.55 -21.00 -18.59
CA ILE A 126 6.29 -21.37 -19.98
C ILE A 126 7.31 -22.42 -20.45
N GLY A 127 6.81 -23.58 -20.89
CA GLY A 127 7.65 -24.75 -21.15
C GLY A 127 8.52 -25.09 -19.93
N ASN A 128 9.84 -25.09 -20.11
CA ASN A 128 10.82 -25.33 -19.04
C ASN A 128 11.38 -24.05 -18.40
N ALA A 129 10.92 -22.87 -18.82
CA ALA A 129 11.38 -21.61 -18.26
C ALA A 129 10.47 -21.18 -17.10
N VAL A 130 11.09 -20.84 -15.98
CA VAL A 130 10.45 -20.25 -14.81
C VAL A 130 11.14 -18.93 -14.49
N GLN A 131 10.36 -17.89 -14.28
CA GLN A 131 10.86 -16.59 -13.83
C GLN A 131 10.05 -16.13 -12.62
N VAL A 132 10.73 -15.45 -11.70
CA VAL A 132 10.13 -14.91 -10.48
C VAL A 132 10.45 -13.44 -10.40
N SER A 133 9.43 -12.61 -10.22
CA SER A 133 9.56 -11.18 -9.96
C SER A 133 9.09 -10.88 -8.55
N CYS A 134 9.82 -10.05 -7.81
CA CYS A 134 9.53 -9.72 -6.42
C CYS A 134 9.25 -8.22 -6.30
N VAL A 135 8.24 -7.86 -5.52
CA VAL A 135 7.91 -6.47 -5.18
C VAL A 135 7.66 -6.39 -3.68
N ASP A 136 8.23 -5.38 -3.03
CA ASP A 136 7.93 -5.07 -1.64
C ASP A 136 6.56 -4.37 -1.56
N LEU A 137 5.67 -4.90 -0.74
CA LEU A 137 4.36 -4.36 -0.47
C LEU A 137 4.41 -3.59 0.84
N THR A 138 4.22 -2.28 0.76
CA THR A 138 3.90 -1.47 1.92
C THR A 138 2.40 -1.36 2.03
N VAL A 139 1.81 -1.99 3.04
CA VAL A 139 0.38 -1.80 3.36
C VAL A 139 0.27 -0.49 4.13
N SER A 140 0.23 0.60 3.37
CA SER A 140 -0.14 1.91 3.89
C SER A 140 -1.65 1.96 4.05
N ASN A 141 -2.15 1.36 5.13
CA ASN A 141 -3.42 1.81 5.71
C ASN A 141 -3.11 3.10 6.46
N ALA A 142 -2.77 4.17 5.72
CA ALA A 142 -2.99 5.50 6.25
C ALA A 142 -4.51 5.56 6.47
N LEU A 143 -4.94 5.74 7.72
CA LEU A 143 -6.36 5.81 8.01
C LEU A 143 -6.92 6.93 7.15
N GLU A 144 -7.94 6.65 6.36
CA GLU A 144 -8.51 7.61 5.40
C GLU A 144 -8.97 8.91 6.08
N ILE A 145 -9.38 8.78 7.35
CA ILE A 145 -9.72 9.90 8.24
C ILE A 145 -8.58 10.92 8.40
N LEU A 146 -7.31 10.52 8.21
CA LEU A 146 -6.16 11.42 8.31
C LEU A 146 -6.03 12.35 7.09
N ASN A 147 -6.73 12.05 6.00
CA ASN A 147 -6.87 12.94 4.86
C ASN A 147 -8.07 13.89 4.99
N MET A 148 -8.79 13.83 6.11
CA MET A 148 -9.95 14.69 6.39
C MET A 148 -9.49 15.85 7.29
N ALA A 149 -10.04 17.04 7.07
CA ALA A 149 -9.75 18.17 7.94
C ALA A 149 -10.42 18.00 9.32
N VAL A 150 -11.58 17.35 9.33
CA VAL A 150 -12.27 16.91 10.54
C VAL A 150 -13.07 15.64 10.23
N HIS A 151 -13.09 14.70 11.17
CA HIS A 151 -13.85 13.46 11.04
C HIS A 151 -14.54 13.10 12.36
N ALA A 152 -15.78 12.63 12.29
CA ALA A 152 -16.50 12.07 13.43
C ALA A 152 -17.03 10.66 13.12
N ASP A 153 -16.83 9.70 14.03
CA ASP A 153 -17.43 8.36 13.91
C ASP A 153 -18.97 8.41 14.03
N GLY A 154 -19.47 9.42 14.74
CA GLY A 154 -20.90 9.67 14.90
C GLY A 154 -21.41 10.78 13.99
N ASN A 155 -22.34 11.58 14.53
CA ASN A 155 -22.83 12.76 13.83
C ASN A 155 -21.85 13.93 13.98
N PHE A 156 -21.58 14.65 12.89
CA PHE A 156 -20.89 15.92 12.89
C PHE A 156 -21.92 17.05 12.70
N THR A 157 -22.10 17.92 13.70
CA THR A 157 -23.15 18.96 13.66
C THR A 157 -22.56 20.36 13.68
N ASN A 158 -22.86 21.16 12.65
CA ASN A 158 -22.67 22.61 12.70
C ASN A 158 -23.98 23.25 13.17
N GLY A 159 -23.99 23.82 14.37
CA GLY A 159 -25.21 24.35 15.01
C GLY A 159 -25.84 25.55 14.30
N SER A 160 -27.12 25.82 14.61
CA SER A 160 -27.82 26.99 14.08
C SER A 160 -27.14 28.30 14.51
N GLY A 161 -27.00 29.23 13.57
CA GLY A 161 -26.34 30.52 13.79
C GLY A 161 -24.81 30.46 13.93
N LYS A 162 -24.19 29.28 13.77
CA LYS A 162 -22.72 29.11 13.84
C LYS A 162 -22.09 29.20 12.45
N VAL A 163 -20.85 29.67 12.39
CA VAL A 163 -20.05 29.74 11.15
C VAL A 163 -18.89 28.76 11.25
N LEU A 164 -18.80 27.85 10.30
CA LEU A 164 -17.72 26.86 10.20
C LEU A 164 -17.09 26.95 8.81
N THR A 165 -15.78 27.16 8.78
CA THR A 165 -14.98 27.10 7.55
C THR A 165 -13.94 26.00 7.69
N VAL A 166 -13.95 25.04 6.76
CA VAL A 166 -13.02 23.92 6.73
C VAL A 166 -12.23 24.01 5.42
N ASN A 167 -10.90 24.08 5.54
CA ASN A 167 -9.99 24.29 4.41
C ASN A 167 -8.91 23.19 4.36
N GLY A 168 -8.41 22.91 3.18
CA GLY A 168 -7.29 21.98 2.95
C GLY A 168 -7.71 20.51 2.80
N ALA A 169 -8.85 20.11 3.36
CA ALA A 169 -9.45 18.79 3.19
C ALA A 169 -10.96 18.81 3.54
N PRO A 170 -11.74 17.77 3.18
CA PRO A 170 -13.16 17.70 3.49
C PRO A 170 -13.46 17.56 4.99
N ALA A 171 -14.65 18.03 5.41
CA ALA A 171 -15.28 17.66 6.67
C ALA A 171 -16.04 16.35 6.49
N SER A 172 -15.93 15.42 7.43
CA SER A 172 -16.46 14.08 7.25
C SER A 172 -17.11 13.47 8.49
N SER A 173 -18.01 12.50 8.27
CA SER A 173 -18.54 11.67 9.36
C SER A 173 -18.99 10.30 8.87
N ASN A 174 -18.94 9.31 9.75
CA ASN A 174 -19.40 7.94 9.48
C ASN A 174 -20.93 7.77 9.58
N ILE A 175 -21.68 8.81 9.97
CA ILE A 175 -23.15 8.75 10.04
C ILE A 175 -23.80 9.93 9.32
N LEU A 176 -23.72 11.12 9.90
CA LEU A 176 -24.44 12.29 9.43
C LEU A 176 -23.63 13.56 9.65
N VAL A 177 -23.43 14.33 8.59
CA VAL A 177 -23.07 15.74 8.69
C VAL A 177 -24.37 16.55 8.71
N ASN A 178 -24.65 17.26 9.80
CA ASN A 178 -25.83 18.09 9.98
C ASN A 178 -25.45 19.56 10.08
N ASN A 179 -25.72 20.34 9.03
CA ASN A 179 -25.47 21.77 9.01
C ASN A 179 -26.76 22.58 9.25
N GLY A 180 -26.84 23.25 10.41
CA GLY A 180 -27.84 24.28 10.71
C GLY A 180 -27.35 25.72 10.61
N GLY A 181 -26.04 25.93 10.42
CA GLY A 181 -25.39 27.23 10.37
C GLY A 181 -24.86 27.61 8.97
N ASN A 182 -23.79 28.41 8.92
CA ASN A 182 -23.05 28.71 7.70
C ASN A 182 -21.84 27.79 7.61
N LEU A 183 -21.84 26.85 6.67
CA LEU A 183 -20.76 25.91 6.42
C LEU A 183 -20.07 26.21 5.08
N THR A 184 -18.78 26.53 5.13
CA THR A 184 -17.90 26.62 3.94
C THR A 184 -16.89 25.48 3.99
N ALA A 185 -17.18 24.39 3.28
CA ALA A 185 -16.39 23.15 3.33
C ALA A 185 -16.77 22.19 2.19
N ASP A 186 -15.81 21.41 1.70
CA ASP A 186 -16.16 20.14 1.06
C ASP A 186 -16.59 19.14 2.14
N VAL A 187 -17.57 18.28 1.84
CA VAL A 187 -18.16 17.34 2.80
C VAL A 187 -18.12 15.92 2.23
N ASP A 188 -17.65 14.98 3.03
CA ASP A 188 -17.53 13.56 2.70
C ASP A 188 -18.19 12.71 3.82
N THR A 189 -19.38 12.18 3.59
CA THR A 189 -20.20 11.57 4.65
C THR A 189 -21.12 10.48 4.13
N VAL A 190 -21.62 9.62 5.02
CA VAL A 190 -22.71 8.69 4.67
C VAL A 190 -23.98 9.46 4.32
N SER A 191 -24.38 10.41 5.18
CA SER A 191 -25.54 11.28 4.96
C SER A 191 -25.22 12.74 5.24
N PHE A 192 -25.82 13.65 4.48
CA PHE A 192 -25.69 15.10 4.65
C PHE A 192 -27.07 15.76 4.79
N SER A 193 -27.28 16.46 5.90
CA SER A 193 -28.47 17.28 6.16
C SER A 193 -28.05 18.75 6.23
N ASN A 194 -28.72 19.60 5.48
CA ASN A 194 -28.44 21.03 5.45
C ASN A 194 -29.73 21.86 5.64
N THR A 195 -29.87 22.52 6.79
CA THR A 195 -30.93 23.50 7.09
C THR A 195 -30.40 24.95 7.13
N GLY A 196 -29.08 25.14 7.07
CA GLY A 196 -28.43 26.46 7.00
C GLY A 196 -27.84 26.79 5.61
N THR A 197 -26.85 27.70 5.57
CA THR A 197 -26.12 28.06 4.35
C THR A 197 -24.95 27.11 4.14
N TYR A 198 -24.78 26.59 2.93
CA TYR A 198 -23.70 25.68 2.58
C TYR A 198 -22.96 26.16 1.32
N THR A 199 -21.63 26.15 1.34
CA THR A 199 -20.77 26.46 0.19
C THR A 199 -19.64 25.42 0.11
N GLY A 200 -19.64 24.61 -0.95
CA GLY A 200 -18.67 23.54 -1.20
C GLY A 200 -19.28 22.38 -1.97
N THR A 201 -18.57 21.26 -2.06
CA THR A 201 -19.06 20.00 -2.66
C THR A 201 -19.36 18.96 -1.61
N ALA A 202 -20.57 18.38 -1.63
CA ALA A 202 -20.95 17.29 -0.73
C ALA A 202 -20.99 15.96 -1.50
N VAL A 203 -20.26 14.97 -1.00
CA VAL A 203 -20.28 13.59 -1.46
C VAL A 203 -20.94 12.73 -0.39
N THR A 204 -22.07 12.11 -0.73
CA THR A 204 -22.85 11.24 0.15
C THR A 204 -22.66 9.76 -0.18
N ASP A 205 -23.27 8.86 0.58
CA ASP A 205 -23.20 7.40 0.40
C ASP A 205 -21.77 6.86 0.40
N GLN A 206 -20.92 7.50 1.21
CA GLN A 206 -19.53 7.10 1.38
C GLN A 206 -19.42 5.93 2.34
N ASP A 207 -18.45 5.05 2.14
CA ASP A 207 -18.21 3.95 3.06
C ASP A 207 -17.77 4.48 4.43
N VAL A 208 -18.11 3.72 5.49
CA VAL A 208 -17.69 4.01 6.86
C VAL A 208 -16.16 3.95 6.92
N LYS A 209 -15.54 5.07 7.27
CA LYS A 209 -14.09 5.20 7.36
C LYS A 209 -13.60 4.57 8.65
N GLN A 210 -12.49 3.82 8.55
CA GLN A 210 -11.91 3.16 9.71
C GLN A 210 -11.38 4.17 10.72
N MET A 211 -11.93 4.13 11.94
CA MET A 211 -11.43 4.88 13.08
C MET A 211 -10.09 4.32 13.60
N PRO A 212 -9.28 5.13 14.30
CA PRO A 212 -8.10 4.62 14.96
C PRO A 212 -8.46 3.51 15.94
N VAL A 213 -7.52 2.62 16.21
CA VAL A 213 -7.68 1.58 17.22
C VAL A 213 -8.05 2.20 18.57
N SER A 214 -8.97 1.56 19.30
CA SER A 214 -9.58 2.12 20.51
C SER A 214 -8.58 2.44 21.62
N ASN A 215 -7.43 1.77 21.62
CA ASN A 215 -6.34 1.97 22.59
C ASN A 215 -5.42 3.16 22.26
N LEU A 216 -5.55 3.80 21.08
CA LEU A 216 -4.68 4.92 20.70
C LEU A 216 -4.76 6.07 21.72
N PHE A 217 -5.96 6.36 22.21
CA PHE A 217 -6.14 7.37 23.25
C PHE A 217 -5.36 6.98 24.53
N ASP A 218 -5.45 5.72 24.95
CA ASP A 218 -4.77 5.24 26.15
C ASP A 218 -3.24 5.23 25.98
N GLU A 219 -2.74 4.94 24.78
CA GLU A 219 -1.31 5.06 24.46
C GLU A 219 -0.81 6.51 24.59
N TYR A 220 -1.59 7.49 24.11
CA TYR A 220 -1.27 8.90 24.28
C TYR A 220 -1.32 9.34 25.75
N VAL A 221 -2.29 8.83 26.52
CA VAL A 221 -2.38 9.11 27.97
C VAL A 221 -1.14 8.62 28.72
N VAL A 222 -0.60 7.44 28.36
CA VAL A 222 0.61 6.90 29.00
C VAL A 222 1.84 7.79 28.77
N LEU A 223 1.92 8.47 27.61
CA LEU A 223 3.04 9.37 27.27
C LEU A 223 2.83 10.80 27.79
N ALA A 224 1.60 11.17 28.10
CA ALA A 224 1.23 12.52 28.48
C ALA A 224 1.53 12.82 29.95
N THR A 225 1.68 14.11 30.23
CA THR A 225 1.69 14.61 31.61
C THR A 225 0.26 14.95 32.02
N GLU A 226 -0.23 14.30 33.08
CA GLU A 226 -1.53 14.61 33.66
C GLU A 226 -1.51 16.00 34.29
N LEU A 227 -2.50 16.81 33.94
CA LEU A 227 -2.76 18.15 34.47
C LEU A 227 -4.03 18.11 35.32
N THR A 228 -4.01 18.86 36.41
CA THR A 228 -5.12 18.98 37.34
C THR A 228 -6.27 19.73 36.67
N TYR A 229 -7.46 19.14 36.68
CA TYR A 229 -8.65 19.81 36.17
C TYR A 229 -9.09 20.95 37.11
N ASP A 230 -9.18 22.17 36.57
CA ASP A 230 -9.62 23.39 37.29
C ASP A 230 -10.86 24.05 36.64
N GLY A 231 -11.55 23.34 35.76
CA GLY A 231 -12.79 23.82 35.13
C GLY A 231 -12.62 24.48 33.77
N SER A 232 -11.65 25.38 33.61
CA SER A 232 -11.44 26.09 32.34
C SER A 232 -9.99 26.39 32.03
N ILE A 233 -9.63 26.37 30.74
CA ILE A 233 -8.37 26.92 30.22
C ILE A 233 -8.69 28.28 29.61
N ASP A 234 -8.42 29.35 30.37
CA ASP A 234 -8.71 30.74 29.97
C ASP A 234 -7.45 31.60 30.07
N LYS A 235 -7.05 32.23 28.96
CA LYS A 235 -5.86 33.10 28.86
C LYS A 235 -4.56 32.41 29.26
N MET A 236 -4.42 31.14 28.90
CA MET A 236 -3.23 30.34 29.24
C MET A 236 -2.35 30.10 28.01
N LEU A 237 -1.03 30.10 28.25
CA LEU A 237 -0.02 29.57 27.34
C LEU A 237 0.44 28.19 27.82
N ILE A 238 0.25 27.18 26.98
CA ILE A 238 0.70 25.81 27.21
C ILE A 238 1.65 25.41 26.07
N THR A 239 2.89 25.10 26.39
CA THR A 239 3.97 24.71 25.47
C THR A 239 4.91 23.74 26.19
N PRO A 240 5.80 23.01 25.49
CA PRO A 240 6.73 22.09 26.16
C PRO A 240 7.67 22.78 27.16
N SER A 241 7.91 24.08 26.96
CA SER A 241 8.82 24.90 27.78
C SER A 241 8.11 25.76 28.82
N VAL A 242 6.80 25.98 28.68
CA VAL A 242 6.00 26.87 29.52
C VAL A 242 4.59 26.30 29.63
N ASN A 243 4.14 25.97 30.84
CA ASN A 243 2.76 25.57 31.12
C ASN A 243 2.21 26.48 32.21
N GLN A 244 1.32 27.40 31.84
CA GLN A 244 0.68 28.31 32.79
C GLN A 244 -0.57 27.72 33.45
N TYR A 245 -1.07 26.59 32.92
CA TYR A 245 -2.26 25.94 33.43
C TYR A 245 -1.96 25.09 34.67
N ASP A 246 -0.90 24.27 34.62
CA ASP A 246 -0.48 23.46 35.77
C ASP A 246 1.01 23.06 35.65
N THR A 247 1.55 22.44 36.69
CA THR A 247 2.86 21.78 36.72
C THR A 247 2.67 20.26 36.81
N PRO A 248 3.51 19.41 36.17
CA PRO A 248 4.82 19.71 35.56
C PRO A 248 4.78 19.99 34.03
N LEU A 249 5.95 20.31 33.47
CA LEU A 249 6.15 20.45 32.02
C LEU A 249 6.36 19.08 31.35
N ASN A 250 5.96 18.96 30.09
CA ASN A 250 6.25 17.80 29.26
C ASN A 250 7.11 18.22 28.06
N ALA A 251 8.34 17.69 27.96
CA ALA A 251 9.26 18.03 26.87
C ALA A 251 8.76 17.62 25.48
N GLN A 252 7.86 16.62 25.41
CA GLN A 252 7.20 16.19 24.17
C GLN A 252 5.94 17.01 23.85
N GLY A 253 5.50 17.89 24.77
CA GLY A 253 4.30 18.71 24.61
C GLY A 253 2.99 17.93 24.68
N LEU A 254 2.98 16.76 25.34
CA LEU A 254 1.79 15.92 25.52
C LEU A 254 1.15 16.18 26.88
N TYR A 255 -0.10 16.62 26.91
CA TYR A 255 -0.81 16.98 28.13
C TYR A 255 -2.16 16.28 28.22
N TYR A 256 -2.46 15.73 29.39
CA TYR A 256 -3.70 15.00 29.64
C TYR A 256 -4.53 15.67 30.73
N ILE A 257 -5.83 15.88 30.49
CA ILE A 257 -6.78 16.38 31.49
C ILE A 257 -7.92 15.39 31.62
N ASN A 258 -8.10 14.85 32.82
CA ASN A 258 -9.29 14.12 33.21
C ASN A 258 -10.26 15.06 33.93
N THR A 259 -11.42 15.35 33.33
CA THR A 259 -12.39 16.26 33.95
C THR A 259 -13.23 15.58 35.04
N GLY A 260 -13.21 14.24 35.11
CA GLY A 260 -14.07 13.46 35.99
C GLY A 260 -15.55 13.57 35.60
N SER A 261 -15.86 13.55 34.29
CA SER A 261 -17.21 13.77 33.75
C SER A 261 -17.79 15.17 34.03
N ARG A 262 -16.94 16.19 34.06
CA ARG A 262 -17.32 17.61 34.14
C ARG A 262 -16.98 18.33 32.84
N GLY A 263 -17.64 19.46 32.57
CA GLY A 263 -17.41 20.21 31.34
C GLY A 263 -16.06 20.93 31.37
N LEU A 264 -15.39 21.08 30.23
CA LEU A 264 -14.15 21.85 30.11
C LEU A 264 -14.32 22.93 29.06
N ASP A 265 -14.12 24.19 29.46
CA ASP A 265 -14.16 25.33 28.56
C ASP A 265 -12.73 25.83 28.25
N ILE A 266 -12.39 25.92 26.97
CA ILE A 266 -11.08 26.41 26.49
C ILE A 266 -11.33 27.70 25.71
N LYS A 267 -10.73 28.82 26.12
CA LYS A 267 -10.89 30.12 25.44
C LYS A 267 -9.67 31.02 25.60
N ASP A 268 -9.49 31.94 24.67
CA ASP A 268 -8.44 32.97 24.67
C ASP A 268 -7.03 32.42 24.97
N SER A 269 -6.73 31.19 24.53
CA SER A 269 -5.55 30.43 24.95
C SER A 269 -4.71 29.99 23.76
N ARG A 270 -3.40 29.84 23.98
CA ARG A 270 -2.46 29.29 22.98
C ARG A 270 -1.85 28.00 23.51
N ILE A 271 -2.04 26.92 22.78
CA ILE A 271 -1.56 25.59 23.12
C ILE A 271 -0.64 25.11 21.98
N GLN A 272 0.66 25.08 22.24
CA GLN A 272 1.65 24.44 21.38
C GLN A 272 1.97 23.06 21.97
N GLY A 273 1.14 22.08 21.68
CA GLY A 273 1.22 20.74 22.23
C GLY A 273 0.00 19.92 21.84
N THR A 274 0.07 18.62 22.12
CA THR A 274 -1.08 17.72 22.00
C THR A 274 -1.85 17.76 23.30
N LEU A 275 -3.11 18.20 23.23
CA LEU A 275 -4.01 18.14 24.37
C LEU A 275 -4.90 16.90 24.29
N ILE A 276 -4.91 16.10 25.35
CA ILE A 276 -5.70 14.88 25.49
C ILE A 276 -6.71 15.13 26.60
N ILE A 277 -8.00 15.04 26.30
CA ILE A 277 -9.06 15.37 27.25
C ILE A 277 -9.97 14.16 27.39
N ASP A 278 -10.12 13.67 28.62
CA ASP A 278 -11.18 12.74 28.98
C ASP A 278 -12.26 13.50 29.74
N ALA A 279 -13.34 13.82 29.04
CA ALA A 279 -14.51 14.48 29.59
C ALA A 279 -15.63 13.49 29.99
N GLY A 280 -15.41 12.18 29.84
CA GLY A 280 -16.40 11.15 30.13
C GLY A 280 -17.75 11.42 29.45
N THR A 281 -18.80 11.61 30.25
CA THR A 281 -20.16 11.91 29.76
C THR A 281 -20.45 13.40 29.57
N SER A 282 -19.48 14.28 29.86
CA SER A 282 -19.64 15.72 29.75
C SER A 282 -19.14 16.26 28.41
N THR A 283 -19.15 17.58 28.30
CA THR A 283 -18.91 18.32 27.05
C THR A 283 -17.61 19.10 27.12
N VAL A 284 -16.88 19.15 26.01
CA VAL A 284 -15.74 20.06 25.86
C VAL A 284 -16.17 21.21 24.95
N SER A 285 -16.03 22.44 25.43
CA SER A 285 -16.36 23.66 24.68
C SER A 285 -15.07 24.37 24.31
N ILE A 286 -14.84 24.58 23.01
CA ILE A 286 -13.72 25.38 22.51
C ILE A 286 -14.29 26.71 22.03
N GLY A 287 -13.96 27.77 22.76
CA GLY A 287 -14.41 29.14 22.55
C GLY A 287 -13.49 29.95 21.63
N ASN A 288 -13.64 31.27 21.70
CA ASN A 288 -12.94 32.23 20.85
C ASN A 288 -11.42 32.30 21.12
N ASN A 289 -10.68 32.70 20.08
CA ASN A 289 -9.24 32.97 20.10
C ASN A 289 -8.39 31.83 20.67
N VAL A 290 -8.74 30.59 20.35
CA VAL A 290 -7.94 29.41 20.71
C VAL A 290 -7.06 29.01 19.54
N LEU A 291 -5.75 28.97 19.75
CA LEU A 291 -4.78 28.42 18.79
C LEU A 291 -4.20 27.14 19.38
N ILE A 292 -4.46 25.99 18.76
CA ILE A 292 -3.87 24.70 19.12
C ILE A 292 -3.03 24.22 17.96
N GLU A 293 -1.75 23.95 18.20
CA GLU A 293 -0.80 23.41 17.24
C GLU A 293 0.02 22.32 17.93
N PRO A 294 0.35 21.19 17.28
CA PRO A 294 1.11 20.13 17.94
C PRO A 294 2.56 20.60 18.16
N ALA A 295 3.20 20.09 19.21
CA ALA A 295 4.61 20.41 19.48
C ALA A 295 5.56 19.75 18.47
N ASP A 296 5.17 18.59 17.93
CA ASP A 296 5.86 17.88 16.84
C ASP A 296 4.84 17.53 15.75
N THR A 297 5.27 17.63 14.50
CA THR A 297 4.53 17.20 13.30
C THR A 297 4.05 15.75 13.33
N GLY A 298 4.65 14.89 14.15
CA GLY A 298 4.24 13.50 14.32
C GLY A 298 3.06 13.26 15.27
N TYR A 299 2.64 14.27 16.04
CA TYR A 299 1.57 14.13 17.03
C TYR A 299 0.26 14.79 16.60
N ALA A 300 -0.86 14.26 17.12
CA ALA A 300 -2.15 14.90 16.98
C ALA A 300 -2.19 16.26 17.71
N THR A 301 -3.01 17.19 17.24
CA THR A 301 -3.21 18.49 17.91
C THR A 301 -4.10 18.36 19.14
N LEU A 302 -5.17 17.56 19.04
CA LEU A 302 -6.20 17.45 20.05
C LEU A 302 -6.85 16.06 19.99
N LEU A 303 -6.95 15.40 21.14
CA LEU A 303 -7.63 14.12 21.31
C LEU A 303 -8.67 14.26 22.41
N ILE A 304 -9.94 13.99 22.11
CA ILE A 304 -11.04 14.13 23.07
C ILE A 304 -11.82 12.83 23.17
N ARG A 305 -12.03 12.36 24.40
CA ARG A 305 -13.00 11.32 24.76
C ARG A 305 -14.11 12.01 25.55
N ALA A 306 -15.27 12.21 24.93
CA ALA A 306 -16.41 12.93 25.50
C ALA A 306 -17.73 12.39 24.95
N SER A 307 -18.87 12.75 25.55
CA SER A 307 -20.19 12.44 24.98
C SER A 307 -20.52 13.35 23.79
N ALA A 308 -20.06 14.60 23.83
CA ALA A 308 -20.16 15.57 22.75
C ALA A 308 -19.03 16.60 22.84
N VAL A 309 -18.62 17.13 21.70
CA VAL A 309 -17.66 18.24 21.59
C VAL A 309 -18.35 19.39 20.88
N TYR A 310 -18.35 20.56 21.52
CA TYR A 310 -18.90 21.79 20.96
C TYR A 310 -17.77 22.74 20.58
N LEU A 311 -17.76 23.16 19.32
CA LEU A 311 -16.88 24.21 18.83
C LEU A 311 -17.72 25.49 18.77
N GLU A 312 -17.53 26.38 19.74
CA GLU A 312 -18.25 27.63 19.83
C GLU A 312 -17.37 28.78 19.34
N TYR A 313 -17.60 29.21 18.10
CA TYR A 313 -17.11 30.49 17.62
C TYR A 313 -18.22 31.52 17.86
N ASP A 314 -18.01 32.42 18.83
CA ASP A 314 -18.82 33.62 18.98
C ASP A 314 -18.24 34.70 18.06
N SER A 315 -19.08 35.15 17.12
CA SER A 315 -18.79 36.26 16.20
C SER A 315 -18.65 37.60 16.92
#